data_AF-A0A967VZ06-F1
#
_entry.id   AF-A0A967VZ06-F1
#
_cell.length_a   1.000
_cell.length_b   1.000
_cell.length_c   1.000
_cell.angle_alpha   90.00
_cell.angle_beta   90.00
_cell.angle_gamma   90.00
#
_symmetry.space_group_name_H-M   'P 1'
#
loop_
_entity.id
_entity.type
_entity.pdbx_description
1 polymer ?
#
loop_
_entity_poly.entity_id
_entity_poly.type
_entity_poly.pdbx_seq_one_letter_code
_entity_poly.pdbx_strand_id
1 'polypeptide(L)'
;TSDQPYYGAIGPSVVDPRTGEIMDADILFEASMLLGDKNTYRNLVEPRSAIDEVFNVSDKELALMSKGVKTKSFYSEMNAQFDLIHSFLLANGQIEAGDPVPKEFVDQALKWVTMHEVGHTLGLRHNFRSSIDTPLDKLYDEEWGEEKGVFSSAMEYPSINLHPDDKSEDGYYYNPGVGSYDRWVISYGYTPDDEKAKEIARQAAQPGHAYGTDEDARGAGAVDPHVNVFDLGADPLAWGKERAQL
;
A
#
# COMPACT_ATOMS: atom_id res chain seq x y z
N THR A 1 -13.80 3.92 20.39
CA THR A 1 -15.09 3.75 19.70
C THR A 1 -14.82 3.99 18.22
N SER A 2 -15.42 3.20 17.33
CA SER A 2 -15.23 3.30 15.86
C SER A 2 -15.85 4.56 15.24
N ASP A 3 -16.26 5.53 16.05
CA ASP A 3 -16.87 6.79 15.61
C ASP A 3 -15.83 7.86 15.25
N GLN A 4 -14.58 7.73 15.73
CA GLN A 4 -13.41 8.53 15.33
C GLN A 4 -12.13 7.67 15.41
N PRO A 5 -11.94 6.71 14.50
CA PRO A 5 -10.74 5.88 14.52
C PRO A 5 -9.50 6.71 14.17
N TYR A 6 -8.39 6.40 14.84
CA TYR A 6 -7.10 7.04 14.58
C TYR A 6 -6.27 6.28 13.54
N TYR A 7 -6.63 5.02 13.21
CA TYR A 7 -5.94 4.11 12.29
C TYR A 7 -6.96 3.26 11.50
N GLY A 8 -6.56 2.76 10.32
CA GLY A 8 -7.35 1.78 9.53
C GLY A 8 -7.02 0.33 9.90
N ALA A 9 -5.74 -0.02 9.92
CA ALA A 9 -5.22 -1.26 10.50
C ALA A 9 -3.90 -0.98 11.23
N ILE A 10 -3.52 -1.82 12.19
CA ILE A 10 -2.21 -1.74 12.88
C ILE A 10 -1.66 -3.13 13.21
N GLY A 11 -0.34 -3.28 13.10
CA GLY A 11 0.44 -4.44 13.52
C GLY A 11 1.39 -4.15 14.68
N PRO A 12 0.91 -3.93 15.92
CA PRO A 12 1.79 -3.73 17.07
C PRO A 12 2.54 -5.02 17.44
N SER A 13 3.78 -4.87 17.91
CA SER A 13 4.54 -5.97 18.49
C SER A 13 5.26 -5.54 19.77
N VAL A 14 5.49 -6.51 20.65
CA VAL A 14 6.30 -6.37 21.87
C VAL A 14 7.58 -7.19 21.66
N VAL A 15 8.72 -6.50 21.70
CA VAL A 15 10.03 -7.10 21.45
C VAL A 15 10.90 -6.99 22.70
N ASP A 16 11.60 -8.06 23.07
CA ASP A 16 12.65 -7.97 24.10
C ASP A 16 13.84 -7.18 23.52
N PRO A 17 14.15 -5.98 24.05
CA PRO A 17 15.18 -5.10 23.46
C PRO A 17 16.60 -5.67 23.59
N ARG A 18 16.80 -6.74 24.36
CA ARG A 18 18.11 -7.37 24.56
C ARG A 18 18.38 -8.48 23.56
N THR A 19 17.33 -9.19 23.14
CA THR A 19 17.44 -10.38 22.28
C THR A 19 16.86 -10.16 20.89
N GLY A 20 15.99 -9.17 20.71
CA GLY A 20 15.22 -8.98 19.48
C GLY A 20 14.06 -9.98 19.32
N GLU A 21 13.78 -10.81 20.34
CA GLU A 21 12.68 -11.78 20.30
C GLU A 21 11.33 -11.06 20.35
N ILE A 22 10.44 -11.40 19.40
CA ILE A 22 9.06 -10.95 19.38
C ILE A 22 8.28 -11.80 20.39
N MET A 23 7.90 -11.17 21.50
CA MET A 23 7.17 -11.81 22.61
C MET A 23 5.67 -11.86 22.35
N ASP A 24 5.16 -10.86 21.64
CA ASP A 24 3.74 -10.70 21.32
C ASP A 24 3.58 -9.87 20.05
N ALA A 25 2.55 -10.20 19.26
CA ALA A 25 2.23 -9.50 18.03
C ALA A 25 0.74 -9.68 17.70
N ASP A 26 0.06 -8.57 17.42
CA ASP A 26 -1.35 -8.55 17.06
C ASP A 26 -1.53 -7.89 15.68
N ILE A 27 -2.61 -8.24 14.99
CA ILE A 27 -3.08 -7.52 13.81
C ILE A 27 -4.51 -7.06 14.10
N LEU A 28 -4.71 -5.75 14.08
CA LEU A 28 -5.98 -5.13 14.42
C LEU A 28 -6.51 -4.40 13.19
N PHE A 29 -7.72 -4.77 12.77
CA PHE A 29 -8.47 -4.07 11.73
C PHE A 29 -9.54 -3.20 12.37
N GLU A 30 -9.61 -1.95 11.93
CA GLU A 30 -10.68 -1.07 12.31
C GLU A 30 -11.90 -1.34 11.43
N ALA A 31 -13.07 -1.47 12.07
CA ALA A 31 -14.27 -1.93 11.40
C ALA A 31 -14.75 -0.95 10.31
N SER A 32 -14.57 0.36 10.48
CA SER A 32 -14.88 1.36 9.45
C SER A 32 -13.95 1.27 8.23
N MET A 33 -12.74 0.72 8.33
CA MET A 33 -11.93 0.38 7.14
C MET A 33 -12.65 -0.62 6.21
N LEU A 34 -13.45 -1.50 6.79
CA LEU A 34 -14.19 -2.54 6.06
C LEU A 34 -15.66 -2.19 5.83
N LEU A 35 -16.23 -1.34 6.69
CA LEU A 35 -17.65 -0.97 6.72
C LEU A 35 -17.92 0.47 6.27
N GLY A 36 -16.90 1.32 6.22
CA GLY A 36 -16.95 2.73 5.79
C GLY A 36 -17.43 2.83 4.36
N ASP A 37 -16.94 1.92 3.50
CA ASP A 37 -17.50 1.63 2.17
C ASP A 37 -19.03 1.64 2.20
N LYS A 38 -19.66 0.99 3.21
CA LYS A 38 -21.10 0.81 3.27
C LYS A 38 -21.91 2.10 3.42
N ASN A 39 -21.33 3.13 4.03
CA ASN A 39 -21.99 4.41 4.25
C ASN A 39 -21.50 5.49 3.29
N THR A 40 -20.27 5.37 2.79
CA THR A 40 -19.65 6.33 1.86
C THR A 40 -20.25 6.23 0.46
N TYR A 41 -20.48 5.02 -0.09
CA TYR A 41 -21.19 4.87 -1.38
C TYR A 41 -22.65 5.38 -1.34
N ARG A 42 -23.25 5.45 -0.15
CA ARG A 42 -24.62 5.98 0.03
C ARG A 42 -24.67 7.50 0.09
N ASN A 43 -23.56 8.16 0.41
CA ASN A 43 -23.53 9.56 0.81
C ASN A 43 -22.53 10.43 0.03
N LEU A 44 -21.62 9.87 -0.77
CA LEU A 44 -20.73 10.68 -1.60
C LEU A 44 -21.46 11.21 -2.83
N VAL A 45 -21.58 12.52 -2.87
CA VAL A 45 -22.22 13.27 -3.96
C VAL A 45 -21.24 14.21 -4.67
N GLU A 46 -19.96 14.30 -4.23
CA GLU A 46 -18.99 15.22 -4.82
C GLU A 46 -17.53 14.68 -4.86
N PRO A 47 -16.96 14.45 -6.06
CA PRO A 47 -15.58 13.97 -6.26
C PRO A 47 -14.47 14.90 -5.74
N ARG A 48 -14.73 16.20 -5.58
CA ARG A 48 -13.70 17.18 -5.16
C ARG A 48 -13.31 17.05 -3.69
N SER A 49 -14.25 16.67 -2.83
CA SER A 49 -13.99 16.51 -1.41
C SER A 49 -13.08 15.31 -1.10
N ALA A 50 -13.16 14.24 -1.91
CA ALA A 50 -12.26 13.09 -1.80
C ALA A 50 -10.81 13.45 -2.20
N ILE A 51 -10.65 14.31 -3.21
CA ILE A 51 -9.34 14.81 -3.65
C ILE A 51 -8.66 15.64 -2.55
N ASP A 52 -9.40 16.55 -1.90
CA ASP A 52 -8.82 17.42 -0.86
C ASP A 52 -8.40 16.66 0.42
N GLU A 53 -9.04 15.52 0.72
CA GLU A 53 -8.64 14.62 1.82
C GLU A 53 -7.38 13.81 1.50
N VAL A 54 -7.16 13.43 0.23
CA VAL A 54 -6.00 12.62 -0.20
C VAL A 54 -4.67 13.39 -0.12
N PHE A 55 -4.70 14.71 -0.33
CA PHE A 55 -3.47 15.50 -0.50
C PHE A 55 -3.03 16.30 0.74
N ASN A 56 -3.82 16.33 1.83
CA ASN A 56 -3.53 17.15 3.01
C ASN A 56 -3.41 16.35 4.30
N VAL A 57 -2.17 16.16 4.78
CA VAL A 57 -1.87 15.59 6.10
C VAL A 57 -1.63 16.71 7.11
N SER A 58 -2.32 16.70 8.25
CA SER A 58 -2.15 17.69 9.31
C SER A 58 -0.87 17.47 10.14
N ASP A 59 -0.36 18.52 10.78
CA ASP A 59 0.83 18.45 11.67
C ASP A 59 0.68 17.42 12.80
N LYS A 60 -0.56 17.23 13.28
CA LYS A 60 -0.88 16.24 14.32
C LYS A 60 -0.77 14.82 13.79
N GLU A 61 -1.12 14.61 12.53
CA GLU A 61 -0.99 13.31 11.87
C GLU A 61 0.49 13.00 11.61
N LEU A 62 1.28 13.97 11.11
CA LEU A 62 2.73 13.79 10.98
C LEU A 62 3.40 13.33 12.29
N ALA A 63 3.02 13.92 13.44
CA ALA A 63 3.58 13.57 14.75
C ALA A 63 3.14 12.20 15.30
N LEU A 64 2.03 11.65 14.79
CA LEU A 64 1.56 10.31 15.10
C LEU A 64 2.25 9.27 14.21
N MET A 65 2.40 9.57 12.92
CA MET A 65 3.13 8.72 11.97
C MET A 65 4.59 8.54 12.36
N SER A 66 5.25 9.60 12.84
CA SER A 66 6.62 9.51 13.38
C SER A 66 6.76 8.61 14.62
N LYS A 67 5.64 8.16 15.20
CA LYS A 67 5.57 7.21 16.32
C LYS A 67 5.06 5.83 15.89
N GLY A 68 4.97 5.57 14.58
CA GLY A 68 4.42 4.33 14.02
C GLY A 68 2.91 4.22 14.15
N VAL A 69 2.21 5.30 14.51
CA VAL A 69 0.74 5.32 14.55
C VAL A 69 0.25 5.64 13.14
N LYS A 70 -0.37 4.66 12.48
CA LYS A 70 -1.10 4.91 11.21
C LYS A 70 -2.21 5.90 11.49
N THR A 71 -2.28 6.97 10.70
CA THR A 71 -3.20 8.10 10.91
C THR A 71 -4.46 7.96 10.06
N LYS A 72 -5.38 8.93 10.19
CA LYS A 72 -6.55 9.05 9.32
C LYS A 72 -6.20 9.11 7.84
N SER A 73 -4.99 9.58 7.48
CA SER A 73 -4.50 9.65 6.11
C SER A 73 -4.71 8.31 5.39
N PHE A 74 -4.02 7.24 5.80
CA PHE A 74 -4.10 5.96 5.08
C PHE A 74 -5.53 5.43 4.91
N TYR A 75 -6.36 5.58 5.94
CA TYR A 75 -7.76 5.18 5.90
C TYR A 75 -8.58 6.03 4.92
N SER A 76 -8.49 7.35 5.01
CA SER A 76 -9.19 8.28 4.12
C SER A 76 -8.75 8.10 2.67
N GLU A 77 -7.45 7.88 2.44
CA GLU A 77 -6.88 7.67 1.12
C GLU A 77 -7.30 6.33 0.52
N MET A 78 -7.37 5.26 1.33
CA MET A 78 -7.87 3.98 0.85
C MET A 78 -9.37 4.02 0.53
N ASN A 79 -10.17 4.76 1.29
CA ASN A 79 -11.58 5.00 0.93
C ASN A 79 -11.69 5.74 -0.41
N ALA A 80 -10.88 6.78 -0.63
CA ALA A 80 -10.88 7.49 -1.90
C ALA A 80 -10.50 6.59 -3.08
N GLN A 81 -9.60 5.62 -2.88
CA GLN A 81 -9.30 4.60 -3.89
C GLN A 81 -10.50 3.68 -4.14
N PHE A 82 -11.20 3.21 -3.10
CA PHE A 82 -12.42 2.42 -3.26
C PHE A 82 -13.53 3.19 -3.99
N ASP A 83 -13.69 4.47 -3.70
CA ASP A 83 -14.67 5.33 -4.38
C ASP A 83 -14.30 5.55 -5.85
N LEU A 84 -13.01 5.68 -6.17
CA LEU A 84 -12.53 5.75 -7.55
C LEU A 84 -12.86 4.46 -8.32
N ILE A 85 -12.58 3.29 -7.74
CA ILE A 85 -12.89 1.98 -8.34
C ILE A 85 -14.39 1.87 -8.57
N HIS A 86 -15.19 2.15 -7.55
CA HIS A 86 -16.64 2.09 -7.64
C HIS A 86 -17.16 3.00 -8.76
N SER A 87 -16.64 4.23 -8.86
CA SER A 87 -16.99 5.18 -9.91
C SER A 87 -16.58 4.70 -11.30
N PHE A 88 -15.38 4.15 -11.44
CA PHE A 88 -14.85 3.61 -12.70
C PHE A 88 -15.67 2.41 -13.20
N LEU A 89 -15.92 1.44 -12.32
CA LEU A 89 -16.73 0.26 -12.64
C LEU A 89 -18.17 0.65 -13.00
N LEU A 90 -18.74 1.65 -12.33
CA LEU A 90 -20.07 2.18 -12.65
C LEU A 90 -20.08 2.88 -14.01
N ALA A 91 -19.07 3.71 -14.30
CA ALA A 91 -18.96 4.44 -15.57
C ALA A 91 -18.80 3.48 -16.77
N ASN A 92 -18.12 2.35 -16.56
CA ASN A 92 -17.93 1.31 -17.57
C ASN A 92 -19.08 0.28 -17.61
N GLY A 93 -20.11 0.43 -16.77
CA GLY A 93 -21.26 -0.47 -16.73
C GLY A 93 -20.93 -1.88 -16.23
N GLN A 94 -19.83 -2.05 -15.49
CA GLN A 94 -19.43 -3.32 -14.87
C GLN A 94 -20.22 -3.60 -13.58
N ILE A 95 -20.78 -2.56 -12.96
CA ILE A 95 -21.67 -2.64 -11.80
C ILE A 95 -22.84 -1.65 -11.94
N GLU A 96 -23.94 -1.88 -11.20
CA GLU A 96 -25.08 -0.96 -11.14
C GLU A 96 -24.99 0.01 -9.95
N ALA A 97 -25.77 1.09 -10.00
CA ALA A 97 -25.84 2.05 -8.92
C ALA A 97 -26.37 1.41 -7.63
N GLY A 98 -25.52 1.35 -6.60
CA GLY A 98 -25.83 0.75 -5.30
C GLY A 98 -25.33 -0.68 -5.12
N ASP A 99 -24.73 -1.28 -6.16
CA ASP A 99 -23.95 -2.49 -6.02
C ASP A 99 -22.69 -2.23 -5.18
N PRO A 100 -22.20 -3.22 -4.42
CA PRO A 100 -20.91 -3.11 -3.76
C PRO A 100 -19.77 -3.20 -4.76
N VAL A 101 -18.58 -2.71 -4.37
CA VAL A 101 -17.33 -3.02 -5.08
C VAL A 101 -17.17 -4.54 -5.19
N PRO A 102 -16.71 -5.08 -6.34
CA PRO A 102 -16.56 -6.53 -6.51
C PRO A 102 -15.66 -7.13 -5.44
N LYS A 103 -16.05 -8.32 -4.97
CA LYS A 103 -15.41 -8.99 -3.83
C LYS A 103 -13.89 -9.17 -4.01
N GLU A 104 -13.44 -9.39 -5.23
CA GLU A 104 -12.03 -9.63 -5.54
C GLU A 104 -11.12 -8.44 -5.17
N PHE A 105 -11.57 -7.21 -5.43
CA PHE A 105 -10.85 -6.01 -5.00
C PHE A 105 -10.67 -5.97 -3.49
N VAL A 106 -11.77 -6.23 -2.76
CA VAL A 106 -11.78 -6.24 -1.30
C VAL A 106 -10.89 -7.35 -0.74
N ASP A 107 -10.93 -8.54 -1.34
CA ASP A 107 -10.11 -9.68 -0.94
C ASP A 107 -8.61 -9.41 -1.14
N GLN A 108 -8.21 -8.87 -2.29
CA GLN A 108 -6.82 -8.54 -2.58
C GLN A 108 -6.32 -7.39 -1.69
N ALA A 109 -7.13 -6.34 -1.50
CA ALA A 109 -6.80 -5.25 -0.58
C ALA A 109 -6.62 -5.75 0.86
N LEU A 110 -7.56 -6.57 1.36
CA LEU A 110 -7.48 -7.13 2.70
C LEU A 110 -6.25 -8.03 2.87
N LYS A 111 -5.92 -8.83 1.85
CA LYS A 111 -4.71 -9.65 1.83
C LYS A 111 -3.46 -8.77 1.92
N TRP A 112 -3.36 -7.74 1.10
CA TRP A 112 -2.24 -6.80 1.13
C TRP A 112 -2.10 -6.08 2.47
N VAL A 113 -3.19 -5.50 3.01
CA VAL A 113 -3.14 -4.84 4.33
C VAL A 113 -2.73 -5.82 5.43
N THR A 114 -3.21 -7.06 5.38
CA THR A 114 -2.77 -8.11 6.32
C THR A 114 -1.27 -8.34 6.22
N MET A 115 -0.73 -8.50 5.01
CA MET A 115 0.72 -8.67 4.80
C MET A 115 1.51 -7.45 5.29
N HIS A 116 0.98 -6.25 5.07
CA HIS A 116 1.57 -4.99 5.51
C HIS A 116 1.67 -4.92 7.05
N GLU A 117 0.59 -5.22 7.77
CA GLU A 117 0.63 -5.21 9.25
C GLU A 117 1.55 -6.31 9.80
N VAL A 118 1.58 -7.49 9.16
CA VAL A 118 2.58 -8.53 9.50
C VAL A 118 4.00 -8.00 9.29
N GLY A 119 4.25 -7.24 8.23
CA GLY A 119 5.57 -6.63 8.00
C GLY A 119 5.97 -5.71 9.16
N HIS A 120 5.06 -4.89 9.70
CA HIS A 120 5.34 -4.09 10.89
C HIS A 120 5.64 -4.93 12.13
N THR A 121 4.93 -6.04 12.36
CA THR A 121 5.22 -6.90 13.51
C THR A 121 6.61 -7.55 13.41
N LEU A 122 7.07 -7.78 12.17
CA LEU A 122 8.43 -8.22 11.82
C LEU A 122 9.46 -7.08 11.77
N GLY A 123 9.08 -5.86 12.18
CA GLY A 123 10.00 -4.72 12.28
C GLY A 123 10.26 -3.98 10.97
N LEU A 124 9.50 -4.25 9.90
CA LEU A 124 9.61 -3.52 8.66
C LEU A 124 8.95 -2.13 8.77
N ARG A 125 9.64 -1.14 8.20
CA ARG A 125 9.10 0.20 7.97
C ARG A 125 8.39 0.26 6.62
N HIS A 126 7.63 1.33 6.41
CA HIS A 126 7.09 1.64 5.09
C HIS A 126 8.19 1.69 4.03
N ASN A 127 7.84 1.28 2.82
CA ASN A 127 8.72 1.37 1.66
C ASN A 127 7.94 1.97 0.49
N PHE A 128 8.02 3.28 0.35
CA PHE A 128 7.32 4.09 -0.66
C PHE A 128 8.06 4.20 -1.99
N ARG A 129 9.13 3.41 -2.14
CA ARG A 129 9.93 3.34 -3.37
C ARG A 129 9.71 2.01 -4.09
N SER A 130 8.80 1.17 -3.63
CA SER A 130 8.67 -0.19 -4.12
C SER A 130 7.94 -0.25 -5.47
N SER A 131 7.10 0.75 -5.78
CA SER A 131 6.45 0.96 -7.08
C SER A 131 7.44 0.96 -8.25
N ILE A 132 8.62 1.58 -8.09
CA ILE A 132 9.55 1.76 -9.21
C ILE A 132 10.27 0.49 -9.66
N ASP A 133 10.19 -0.58 -8.88
CA ASP A 133 10.78 -1.86 -9.22
C ASP A 133 9.97 -2.63 -10.28
N THR A 134 8.76 -2.16 -10.61
CA THR A 134 7.89 -2.77 -11.60
C THR A 134 7.88 -1.95 -12.91
N PRO A 135 8.36 -2.49 -14.03
CA PRO A 135 8.20 -1.86 -15.34
C PRO A 135 6.71 -1.63 -15.68
N LEU A 136 6.38 -0.52 -16.34
CA LEU A 136 4.99 -0.19 -16.68
C LEU A 136 4.30 -1.28 -17.50
N ASP A 137 5.01 -1.89 -18.44
CA ASP A 137 4.50 -2.98 -19.29
C ASP A 137 4.29 -4.30 -18.54
N LYS A 138 4.66 -4.34 -17.26
CA LYS A 138 4.50 -5.48 -16.35
C LYS A 138 3.46 -5.27 -15.26
N LEU A 139 2.88 -4.07 -15.14
CA LEU A 139 1.85 -3.80 -14.13
C LEU A 139 0.68 -4.79 -14.24
N TYR A 140 0.26 -5.14 -15.45
CA TYR A 140 -0.90 -6.01 -15.70
C TYR A 140 -0.51 -7.44 -16.10
N ASP A 141 0.75 -7.82 -15.91
CA ASP A 141 1.25 -9.16 -16.22
C ASP A 141 1.06 -10.07 -14.99
N GLU A 142 0.16 -11.05 -15.08
CA GLU A 142 -0.14 -11.97 -13.97
C GLU A 142 1.08 -12.80 -13.54
N GLU A 143 1.88 -13.30 -14.50
CA GLU A 143 3.06 -14.12 -14.18
C GLU A 143 4.09 -13.27 -13.42
N TRP A 144 4.29 -12.02 -13.85
CA TRP A 144 5.13 -11.06 -13.15
C TRP A 144 4.60 -10.76 -11.75
N GLY A 145 3.30 -10.45 -11.63
CA GLY A 145 2.65 -10.12 -10.37
C GLY A 145 2.70 -11.25 -9.35
N GLU A 146 2.54 -12.50 -9.80
CA GLU A 146 2.64 -13.69 -8.95
C GLU A 146 4.08 -13.93 -8.44
N GLU A 147 5.08 -13.73 -9.30
CA GLU A 147 6.48 -13.96 -8.92
C GLU A 147 7.05 -12.83 -8.05
N LYS A 148 6.84 -11.58 -8.46
CA LYS A 148 7.53 -10.39 -7.92
C LYS A 148 6.64 -9.45 -7.12
N GLY A 149 5.32 -9.53 -7.30
CA GLY A 149 4.39 -8.50 -6.89
C GLY A 149 4.24 -7.41 -7.95
N VAL A 150 3.09 -6.74 -7.93
CA VAL A 150 2.83 -5.49 -8.68
C VAL A 150 3.75 -4.36 -8.18
N PHE A 151 4.13 -4.41 -6.91
CA PHE A 151 5.10 -3.53 -6.27
C PHE A 151 6.03 -4.36 -5.37
N SER A 152 7.28 -3.94 -5.16
CA SER A 152 8.29 -4.85 -4.58
C SER A 152 8.16 -5.09 -3.07
N SER A 153 7.34 -4.31 -2.35
CA SER A 153 7.20 -4.39 -0.89
C SER A 153 5.75 -4.30 -0.43
N ALA A 154 5.28 -5.20 0.43
CA ALA A 154 3.98 -5.12 1.09
C ALA A 154 3.85 -3.83 1.92
N MET A 155 4.98 -3.24 2.32
CA MET A 155 5.07 -2.00 3.09
C MET A 155 4.84 -0.72 2.26
N GLU A 156 4.54 -0.85 0.97
CA GLU A 156 4.09 0.22 0.06
C GLU A 156 2.71 0.75 0.47
N TYR A 157 2.38 1.99 0.09
CA TYR A 157 1.00 2.48 0.00
C TYR A 157 0.65 2.64 -1.48
N PRO A 158 0.27 1.57 -2.18
CA PRO A 158 0.12 1.57 -3.63
C PRO A 158 -1.17 2.29 -4.03
N SER A 159 -1.21 2.76 -5.27
CA SER A 159 -2.48 2.96 -5.96
C SER A 159 -3.09 1.60 -6.32
N ILE A 160 -4.39 1.54 -6.59
CA ILE A 160 -4.95 0.34 -7.21
C ILE A 160 -4.43 0.18 -8.64
N ASN A 161 -3.99 -1.04 -8.96
CA ASN A 161 -3.55 -1.42 -10.28
C ASN A 161 -4.73 -1.74 -11.23
N LEU A 162 -5.44 -0.70 -11.66
CA LEU A 162 -6.50 -0.83 -12.67
C LEU A 162 -5.93 -0.60 -14.07
N HIS A 163 -6.29 -1.42 -15.05
CA HIS A 163 -5.95 -1.12 -16.44
C HIS A 163 -6.78 0.07 -16.96
N PRO A 164 -6.20 1.00 -17.75
CA PRO A 164 -6.94 2.16 -18.26
C PRO A 164 -8.01 1.82 -19.30
N ASP A 165 -7.85 0.72 -20.04
CA ASP A 165 -8.80 0.26 -21.06
C ASP A 165 -9.71 -0.86 -20.54
N ASP A 166 -11.01 -0.82 -20.88
CA ASP A 166 -12.04 -1.81 -20.44
C ASP A 166 -11.90 -3.23 -21.02
N LYS A 167 -10.85 -3.49 -21.83
CA LYS A 167 -10.73 -4.71 -22.67
C LYS A 167 -9.61 -5.67 -22.30
N SER A 168 -8.78 -5.33 -21.33
CA SER A 168 -7.72 -6.21 -20.83
C SER A 168 -8.23 -7.03 -19.67
N GLU A 169 -7.69 -8.24 -19.53
CA GLU A 169 -7.72 -8.94 -18.25
C GLU A 169 -6.85 -8.12 -17.30
N ASP A 170 -7.48 -7.47 -16.32
CA ASP A 170 -6.76 -6.83 -15.24
C ASP A 170 -5.89 -7.91 -14.57
N GLY A 171 -4.59 -7.63 -14.42
CA GLY A 171 -3.73 -8.45 -13.58
C GLY A 171 -4.13 -8.30 -12.11
N TYR A 172 -3.18 -8.50 -11.20
CA TYR A 172 -3.46 -8.28 -9.79
C TYR A 172 -3.69 -6.79 -9.47
N TYR A 173 -4.76 -6.48 -8.74
CA TYR A 173 -5.08 -5.14 -8.25
C TYR A 173 -4.14 -4.70 -7.13
N TYR A 174 -3.75 -5.66 -6.29
CA TYR A 174 -2.74 -5.53 -5.24
C TYR A 174 -1.87 -6.78 -5.24
N ASN A 175 -0.69 -6.69 -4.63
CA ASN A 175 0.22 -7.81 -4.49
C ASN A 175 -0.47 -9.12 -4.04
N PRO A 176 -0.39 -10.22 -4.83
CA PRO A 176 -0.94 -11.52 -4.43
C PRO A 176 -0.10 -12.20 -3.34
N GLY A 177 1.14 -11.76 -3.11
CA GLY A 177 2.00 -12.21 -2.03
C GLY A 177 2.98 -11.12 -1.62
N VAL A 178 3.90 -11.41 -0.71
CA VAL A 178 5.01 -10.48 -0.41
C VAL A 178 5.82 -10.19 -1.67
N GLY A 179 6.42 -9.02 -1.79
CA GLY A 179 7.19 -8.64 -2.97
C GLY A 179 8.66 -9.06 -2.92
N SER A 180 9.45 -8.73 -3.93
CA SER A 180 10.89 -9.05 -3.97
C SER A 180 11.69 -8.41 -2.85
N TYR A 181 11.40 -7.15 -2.50
CA TYR A 181 12.05 -6.41 -1.43
C TYR A 181 11.80 -7.10 -0.09
N ASP A 182 10.55 -7.48 0.19
CA ASP A 182 10.17 -8.14 1.45
C ASP A 182 10.93 -9.44 1.65
N ARG A 183 10.99 -10.28 0.61
CA ARG A 183 11.72 -11.57 0.66
C ARG A 183 13.19 -11.34 0.95
N TRP A 184 13.79 -10.33 0.31
CA TRP A 184 15.19 -9.99 0.51
C TRP A 184 15.48 -9.44 1.91
N VAL A 185 14.73 -8.43 2.35
CA VAL A 185 14.98 -7.76 3.63
C VAL A 185 14.70 -8.68 4.81
N ILE A 186 13.69 -9.56 4.72
CA ILE A 186 13.45 -10.59 5.74
C ILE A 186 14.57 -11.63 5.73
N SER A 187 15.00 -12.08 4.55
CA SER A 187 16.14 -13.01 4.46
C SER A 187 17.40 -12.42 5.07
N TYR A 188 17.65 -11.13 4.86
CA TYR A 188 18.76 -10.40 5.48
C TYR A 188 18.58 -10.30 7.00
N GLY A 189 17.44 -9.77 7.47
CA GLY A 189 17.21 -9.45 8.88
C GLY A 189 17.04 -10.66 9.80
N TYR A 190 16.62 -11.81 9.25
CA TYR A 190 16.30 -13.01 10.02
C TYR A 190 17.25 -14.19 9.76
N THR A 191 18.34 -14.01 9.02
CA THR A 191 19.39 -15.03 8.92
C THR A 191 20.31 -14.96 10.14
N PRO A 192 20.38 -16.01 10.99
CA PRO A 192 21.19 -15.95 12.22
C PRO A 192 22.70 -16.01 12.01
N ASP A 193 23.14 -16.43 10.82
CA ASP A 193 24.56 -16.50 10.45
C ASP A 193 25.00 -15.16 9.85
N ASP A 194 25.88 -14.45 10.57
CA ASP A 194 26.34 -13.11 10.19
C ASP A 194 27.02 -13.06 8.81
N GLU A 195 27.78 -14.09 8.42
CA GLU A 195 28.47 -14.09 7.13
C GLU A 195 27.47 -14.29 5.99
N LYS A 196 26.51 -15.19 6.18
CA LYS A 196 25.40 -15.38 5.24
C LYS A 196 24.51 -14.14 5.16
N ALA A 197 24.21 -13.49 6.28
CA ALA A 197 23.46 -12.24 6.30
C ALA A 197 24.18 -11.13 5.52
N LYS A 198 25.51 -11.01 5.67
CA LYS A 198 26.33 -10.07 4.88
C LYS A 198 26.29 -10.38 3.39
N GLU A 199 26.28 -11.65 2.99
CA GLU A 199 26.13 -12.03 1.58
C GLU A 199 24.77 -11.61 1.01
N ILE A 200 23.69 -11.76 1.78
CA ILE A 200 22.35 -11.32 1.39
C ILE A 200 22.30 -9.77 1.32
N ALA A 201 22.89 -9.07 2.29
CA ALA A 201 22.93 -7.62 2.34
C ALA A 201 23.60 -7.00 1.09
N ARG A 202 24.60 -7.67 0.51
CA ARG A 202 25.27 -7.21 -0.73
C ARG A 202 24.33 -7.11 -1.93
N GLN A 203 23.14 -7.73 -1.86
CA GLN A 203 22.14 -7.66 -2.91
C GLN A 203 21.32 -6.34 -2.87
N ALA A 204 21.57 -5.43 -1.93
CA ALA A 204 20.82 -4.17 -1.78
C ALA A 204 20.72 -3.30 -3.05
N ALA A 205 21.67 -3.43 -3.99
CA ALA A 205 21.66 -2.69 -5.24
C ALA A 205 20.99 -3.45 -6.41
N GLN A 206 20.42 -4.62 -6.17
CA GLN A 206 19.72 -5.37 -7.21
C GLN A 206 18.33 -4.76 -7.48
N PRO A 207 17.82 -4.85 -8.72
CA PRO A 207 16.44 -4.49 -9.03
C PRO A 207 15.46 -5.25 -8.14
N GLY A 208 14.40 -4.58 -7.67
CA GLY A 208 13.45 -5.19 -6.73
C GLY A 208 13.77 -4.95 -5.26
N HIS A 209 14.88 -4.28 -4.93
CA HIS A 209 15.31 -3.98 -3.57
C HIS A 209 15.36 -2.47 -3.26
N ALA A 210 14.66 -1.64 -4.04
CA ALA A 210 14.61 -0.20 -3.80
C ALA A 210 13.95 0.10 -2.44
N TYR A 211 14.44 1.13 -1.76
CA TYR A 211 13.93 1.54 -0.45
C TYR A 211 13.76 3.06 -0.35
N GLY A 212 12.65 3.50 0.23
CA GLY A 212 12.39 4.88 0.65
C GLY A 212 11.33 4.90 1.77
N THR A 213 11.61 5.58 2.88
CA THR A 213 10.79 5.53 4.11
C THR A 213 9.83 6.72 4.21
N ASP A 214 9.04 6.80 5.28
CA ASP A 214 8.15 7.92 5.60
C ASP A 214 8.81 9.29 5.48
N GLU A 215 10.05 9.41 5.95
CA GLU A 215 10.84 10.63 5.92
C GLU A 215 11.27 11.04 4.50
N ASP A 216 11.32 10.09 3.57
CA ASP A 216 11.66 10.32 2.16
C ASP A 216 10.40 10.62 1.32
N ALA A 217 9.22 10.15 1.76
CA ALA A 217 7.94 10.38 1.06
C ALA A 217 7.20 11.63 1.52
N ARG A 218 7.50 12.19 2.70
CA ARG A 218 6.72 13.28 3.32
C ARG A 218 7.59 14.42 3.86
N GLY A 219 7.03 15.62 3.84
CA GLY A 219 7.65 16.82 4.42
C GLY A 219 8.73 17.45 3.54
N ALA A 220 9.49 18.39 4.10
CA ALA A 220 10.47 19.17 3.35
C ALA A 220 11.65 18.35 2.78
N GLY A 221 11.80 17.08 3.19
CA GLY A 221 12.80 16.14 2.69
C GLY A 221 12.35 15.31 1.49
N ALA A 222 11.06 15.35 1.13
CA ALA A 222 10.49 14.57 0.02
C ALA A 222 10.88 15.17 -1.34
N VAL A 223 12.10 14.87 -1.78
CA VAL A 223 12.70 15.41 -3.01
C VAL A 223 12.95 14.37 -4.09
N ASP A 224 12.90 13.07 -3.76
CA ASP A 224 13.02 12.00 -4.74
C ASP A 224 11.64 11.72 -5.36
N PRO A 225 11.41 12.02 -6.65
CA PRO A 225 10.12 11.79 -7.29
C PRO A 225 9.78 10.31 -7.47
N HIS A 226 10.66 9.39 -7.10
CA HIS A 226 10.41 7.94 -7.09
C HIS A 226 9.94 7.41 -5.73
N VAL A 227 9.82 8.28 -4.72
CA VAL A 227 9.35 7.89 -3.39
C VAL A 227 8.02 8.59 -3.14
N ASN A 228 6.92 7.96 -3.56
CA ASN A 228 5.59 8.51 -3.42
C ASN A 228 4.65 7.50 -2.76
N VAL A 229 3.57 8.04 -2.21
CA VAL A 229 2.39 7.23 -1.90
C VAL A 229 1.43 7.30 -3.08
N PHE A 230 0.68 6.21 -3.29
CA PHE A 230 -0.41 6.12 -4.26
C PHE A 230 0.04 6.26 -5.73
N ASP A 231 1.25 5.83 -6.04
CA ASP A 231 1.72 5.59 -7.41
C ASP A 231 1.87 4.09 -7.68
N LEU A 232 2.16 3.75 -8.94
CA LEU A 232 2.62 2.43 -9.37
C LEU A 232 3.59 2.57 -10.55
N GLY A 233 4.51 1.63 -10.64
CA GLY A 233 5.39 1.46 -11.79
C GLY A 233 6.66 2.32 -11.79
N ALA A 234 7.57 1.98 -12.70
CA ALA A 234 8.92 2.55 -12.83
C ALA A 234 8.98 4.02 -13.30
N ASP A 235 7.87 4.58 -13.80
CA ASP A 235 7.80 5.97 -14.25
C ASP A 235 6.55 6.65 -13.66
N PRO A 236 6.69 7.38 -12.55
CA PRO A 236 5.59 8.07 -11.87
C PRO A 236 4.86 9.10 -12.75
N LEU A 237 5.54 9.70 -13.72
CA LEU A 237 4.93 10.69 -14.62
C LEU A 237 4.07 10.00 -15.68
N ALA A 238 4.56 8.89 -16.23
CA ALA A 238 3.78 8.08 -17.16
C ALA A 238 2.55 7.48 -16.46
N TRP A 239 2.71 6.94 -15.24
CA TRP A 239 1.62 6.45 -14.41
C TRP A 239 0.57 7.54 -14.17
N GLY A 240 0.97 8.71 -13.68
CA GLY A 240 0.04 9.82 -13.42
C GLY A 240 -0.69 10.30 -14.67
N LYS A 241 -0.03 10.30 -15.83
CA LYS A 241 -0.67 10.64 -17.11
C LYS A 241 -1.74 9.63 -17.53
N GLU A 242 -1.50 8.35 -17.30
CA GLU A 242 -2.46 7.28 -17.57
C GLU A 242 -3.66 7.37 -16.62
N ARG A 243 -3.42 7.61 -15.32
CA ARG A 243 -4.51 7.80 -14.34
C ARG A 243 -5.39 9.00 -14.64
N ALA A 244 -4.84 10.06 -15.23
CA ALA A 244 -5.61 11.23 -15.66
C ALA A 244 -6.55 10.98 -16.86
N GLN A 245 -6.50 9.79 -17.46
CA GLN A 245 -7.37 9.39 -18.57
C GLN A 245 -8.56 8.54 -18.13
N LEU A 246 -8.56 8.04 -16.89
CA LEU A 246 -9.70 7.37 -16.24
C LEU A 246 -10.83 8.36 -15.94
#